data_AF-A0A969KCD9-F1
#
_entry.id   AF-A0A969KCD9-F1
#
_cell.length_a   1.000
_cell.length_b   1.000
_cell.length_c   1.000
_cell.angle_alpha   90.00
_cell.angle_beta   90.00
_cell.angle_gamma   90.00
#
_symmetry.space_group_name_H-M   'P 1'
#
loop_
_entity.id
_entity.type
_entity.pdbx_description
1 polymer ?
#
loop_
_entity_poly.entity_id
_entity_poly.type
_entity_poly.pdbx_seq_one_letter_code
_entity_poly.pdbx_strand_id
1 'polypeptide(L)'
;MNDSPPNKQPARDPEAHLQQVCAIAYGEPIQIVFLRIRDAKGNLEIVFREHRRGWYFQMLLLREGQQYKSEYQALPTFTLLLGTDAKYWEKLTEQATAEDWLAIDKIMLYTLTIPGSKIFFADERIIGKTVAESAIERFGCCIPEASLLPVFIFENASLGLNLISYFKDPDRFAGENLLQDHHLDQCEACDSLYLAQARLKLKLDHYLQKA
;
A
#
# COMPACT_ATOMS: atom_id res chain seq x y z
N MET A 1 32.40 38.37 -30.17
CA MET A 1 31.05 38.09 -29.65
C MET A 1 30.97 36.59 -29.46
N ASN A 2 31.09 36.12 -28.22
CA ASN A 2 30.93 34.70 -27.88
C ASN A 2 29.57 34.54 -27.22
N ASP A 3 28.56 34.21 -28.02
CA ASP A 3 27.28 33.76 -27.51
C ASP A 3 27.40 32.27 -27.17
N SER A 4 27.78 31.98 -25.94
CA SER A 4 27.53 30.65 -25.38
C SER A 4 26.02 30.51 -25.15
N PRO A 5 25.37 29.44 -25.66
CA PRO A 5 23.95 29.24 -25.44
C PRO A 5 23.68 29.05 -23.95
N PRO A 6 22.53 29.52 -23.43
CA PRO A 6 22.20 29.35 -22.03
C PRO A 6 22.14 27.84 -21.74
N ASN A 7 22.98 27.42 -20.79
CA ASN A 7 22.96 26.09 -20.21
C ASN A 7 21.60 25.88 -19.55
N LYS A 8 20.62 25.40 -20.34
CA LYS A 8 19.32 24.98 -19.83
C LYS A 8 19.59 23.72 -19.01
N GLN A 9 19.79 23.89 -17.70
CA GLN A 9 19.67 22.78 -16.77
C GLN A 9 18.37 22.06 -17.10
N PRO A 10 18.39 20.73 -17.26
CA PRO A 10 17.16 19.98 -17.49
C PRO A 10 16.19 20.35 -16.36
N ALA A 11 14.96 20.69 -16.72
CA ALA A 11 13.90 20.93 -15.75
C ALA A 11 13.88 19.72 -14.81
N ARG A 12 14.27 19.91 -13.56
CA ARG A 12 14.25 18.83 -12.57
C ARG A 12 12.81 18.36 -12.48
N ASP A 13 12.60 17.06 -12.66
CA ASP A 13 11.32 16.43 -12.44
C ASP A 13 10.81 16.84 -11.03
N PRO A 14 9.69 17.59 -10.95
CA PRO A 14 9.17 18.09 -9.69
C PRO A 14 8.90 16.96 -8.67
N GLU A 15 8.52 15.77 -9.16
CA GLU A 15 8.24 14.61 -8.32
C GLU A 15 9.54 14.04 -7.73
N ALA A 16 10.57 13.85 -8.57
CA ALA A 16 11.89 13.41 -8.12
C ALA A 16 12.52 14.39 -7.12
N HIS A 17 12.34 15.70 -7.34
CA HIS A 17 12.83 16.71 -6.40
C HIS A 17 12.10 16.65 -5.05
N LEU A 18 10.78 16.50 -5.07
CA LEU A 18 9.98 16.37 -3.85
C LEU A 18 10.36 15.11 -3.06
N GLN A 19 10.48 13.97 -3.75
CA GLN A 19 10.90 12.71 -3.13
C GLN A 19 12.28 12.84 -2.46
N GLN A 20 13.22 13.54 -3.10
CA GLN A 20 14.53 13.83 -2.52
C GLN A 20 14.42 14.70 -1.25
N VAL A 21 13.60 15.74 -1.26
CA VAL A 21 13.39 16.61 -0.09
C VAL A 21 12.79 15.82 1.07
N CYS A 22 11.78 15.00 0.81
CA CYS A 22 11.13 14.18 1.82
C CYS A 22 12.07 13.10 2.36
N ALA A 23 12.90 12.47 1.51
CA ALA A 23 13.92 11.51 1.93
C ALA A 23 14.95 12.16 2.88
N ILE A 24 15.40 13.39 2.57
CA ILE A 24 16.32 14.15 3.44
C ILE A 24 15.65 14.47 4.78
N ALA A 25 14.38 14.90 4.76
CA ALA A 25 13.64 15.24 5.98
C ALA A 25 13.38 14.02 6.87
N TYR A 26 13.18 12.84 6.27
CA TYR A 26 12.97 11.59 7.00
C TYR A 26 14.29 10.94 7.47
N GLY A 27 15.36 11.09 6.69
CA GLY A 27 16.69 10.52 6.98
C GLY A 27 16.98 9.19 6.29
N GLU A 28 16.05 8.65 5.49
CA GLU A 28 16.19 7.37 4.79
C GLU A 28 15.60 7.48 3.37
N PRO A 29 15.97 6.58 2.43
CA PRO A 29 15.30 6.48 1.12
C PRO A 29 13.82 6.11 1.27
N ILE A 30 12.97 6.83 0.54
CA ILE A 30 11.52 6.65 0.56
C ILE A 30 10.94 6.57 -0.85
N GLN A 31 9.75 5.99 -0.97
CA GLN A 31 8.85 6.10 -2.12
C GLN A 31 7.60 6.89 -1.69
N ILE A 32 7.30 8.00 -2.35
CA ILE A 32 6.04 8.72 -2.11
C ILE A 32 4.90 7.90 -2.74
N VAL A 33 3.85 7.67 -1.95
CA VAL A 33 2.66 6.90 -2.33
C VAL A 33 1.49 7.84 -2.57
N PHE A 34 1.36 8.86 -1.73
CA PHE A 34 0.27 9.82 -1.79
C PHE A 34 0.73 11.19 -1.29
N LEU A 35 0.26 12.25 -1.94
CA LEU A 35 0.43 13.62 -1.48
C LEU A 35 -0.88 14.38 -1.66
N ARG A 36 -1.25 15.18 -0.65
CA ARG A 36 -2.32 16.17 -0.78
C ARG A 36 -2.03 17.44 0.00
N ILE A 37 -2.64 18.53 -0.45
CA ILE A 37 -2.80 19.73 0.38
C ILE A 37 -3.92 19.43 1.38
N ARG A 38 -3.58 19.41 2.66
CA ARG A 38 -4.49 19.04 3.75
C ARG A 38 -5.50 20.15 4.04
N ASP A 39 -5.10 21.41 3.95
CA ASP A 39 -5.95 22.55 4.29
C ASP A 39 -5.60 23.83 3.52
N ALA A 40 -6.45 24.85 3.68
CA ALA A 40 -6.29 26.16 3.04
C ALA A 40 -5.03 26.93 3.50
N LYS A 41 -4.36 26.52 4.58
CA LYS A 41 -3.08 27.11 5.02
C LYS A 41 -1.90 26.59 4.21
N GLY A 42 -2.14 25.59 3.35
CA GLY A 42 -1.10 24.95 2.55
C GLY A 42 -0.32 23.89 3.32
N ASN A 43 -0.87 23.37 4.42
CA ASN A 43 -0.27 22.22 5.09
C ASN A 43 -0.32 21.02 4.14
N LEU A 44 0.75 20.24 4.10
CA LEU A 44 0.84 19.06 3.23
C LEU A 44 0.73 17.79 4.05
N GLU A 45 0.07 16.80 3.47
CA GLU A 45 0.04 15.44 3.96
C GLU A 45 0.67 14.54 2.91
N ILE A 46 1.65 13.76 3.34
CA ILE A 46 2.44 12.89 2.49
C ILE A 46 2.39 11.49 3.12
N VAL A 47 1.99 10.49 2.33
CA VAL A 47 2.18 9.09 2.70
C VAL A 47 3.29 8.53 1.85
N PHE A 48 4.24 7.86 2.50
CA PHE A 48 5.39 7.29 1.84
C PHE A 48 5.74 5.91 2.43
N ARG A 49 6.41 5.09 1.62
CA ARG A 49 7.05 3.85 2.05
C ARG A 49 8.53 4.08 2.28
N GLU A 50 9.04 3.72 3.45
CA GLU A 50 10.47 3.61 3.71
C GLU A 50 11.03 2.37 3.02
N HIS A 51 12.07 2.52 2.21
CA HIS A 51 12.63 1.40 1.43
C HIS A 51 13.26 0.33 2.32
N ARG A 52 13.95 0.72 3.41
CA ARG A 52 14.74 -0.21 4.23
C ARG A 52 13.89 -1.29 4.90
N ARG A 53 12.71 -0.92 5.40
CA ARG A 53 11.81 -1.83 6.14
C ARG A 53 10.52 -2.15 5.40
N GLY A 54 10.25 -1.47 4.29
CA GLY A 54 8.96 -1.54 3.62
C GLY A 54 7.80 -1.00 4.47
N TRP A 55 8.09 -0.05 5.37
CA TRP A 55 7.08 0.50 6.28
C TRP A 55 6.40 1.73 5.68
N TYR A 56 5.11 1.89 5.92
CA TYR A 56 4.36 3.06 5.49
C TYR A 56 4.20 4.07 6.62
N PHE A 57 4.51 5.32 6.31
CA PHE A 57 4.41 6.45 7.22
C PHE A 57 3.57 7.54 6.62
N GLN A 58 2.94 8.32 7.50
CA GLN A 58 2.28 9.57 7.18
C GLN A 58 3.13 10.71 7.74
N MET A 59 3.56 11.63 6.87
CA MET A 59 4.22 12.87 7.23
C MET A 59 3.28 14.05 7.00
N LEU A 60 3.18 14.91 8.00
CA LEU A 60 2.50 16.18 7.96
C LEU A 60 3.56 17.28 7.90
N LEU A 61 3.50 18.12 6.86
CA LEU A 61 4.30 19.32 6.76
C LEU A 61 3.42 20.52 7.13
N LEU A 62 3.66 21.08 8.30
CA LEU A 62 2.95 22.23 8.84
C LEU A 62 3.66 23.51 8.43
N ARG A 63 2.94 24.40 7.74
CA ARG A 63 3.48 25.68 7.28
C ARG A 63 3.49 26.69 8.43
N GLU A 64 4.67 27.16 8.78
CA GLU A 64 4.90 28.24 9.75
C GLU A 64 5.59 29.41 9.03
N GLY A 65 4.78 30.35 8.53
CA GLY A 65 5.27 31.46 7.71
C GLY A 65 5.85 30.98 6.38
N GLN A 66 7.17 31.16 6.19
CA GLN A 66 7.91 30.72 5.00
C GLN A 66 8.64 29.37 5.20
N GLN A 67 8.51 28.75 6.39
CA GLN A 67 9.17 27.50 6.73
C GLN A 67 8.14 26.39 6.92
N TYR A 68 8.61 25.13 6.84
CA TYR A 68 7.83 23.96 7.18
C TYR A 68 8.43 23.28 8.41
N LYS A 69 7.55 22.84 9.32
CA LYS A 69 7.88 21.82 10.32
C LYS A 69 7.31 20.49 9.88
N SER A 70 8.07 19.41 10.07
CA SER A 70 7.64 18.05 9.76
C SER A 70 7.30 17.30 11.03
N GLU A 71 6.18 16.57 10.99
CA GLU A 71 5.84 15.53 11.95
C GLU A 71 5.52 14.27 11.14
N TYR A 72 5.88 13.09 11.64
CA TYR A 72 5.51 11.85 10.97
C TYR A 72 5.20 10.75 11.97
N GLN A 73 4.31 9.86 11.57
CA GLN A 73 3.87 8.69 12.33
C GLN A 73 3.72 7.50 11.40
N ALA A 74 3.79 6.29 11.94
CA ALA A 74 3.43 5.10 11.17
C ALA A 74 1.97 5.24 10.69
N LEU A 75 1.72 4.91 9.42
CA LEU A 75 0.39 5.04 8.85
C LEU A 75 -0.58 4.12 9.61
N PRO A 76 -1.70 4.60 10.17
CA PRO A 76 -2.59 3.77 10.99
C PRO A 76 -3.10 2.52 10.28
N THR A 77 -3.40 2.62 8.98
CA THR A 77 -3.81 1.47 8.16
C THR A 77 -2.69 0.43 8.02
N PHE A 78 -1.43 0.87 8.05
CA PHE A 78 -0.26 -0.01 8.04
C PHE A 78 0.09 -0.56 9.43
N THR A 79 -0.14 0.18 10.52
CA THR A 79 0.10 -0.37 11.86
C THR A 79 -0.80 -1.55 12.17
N LEU A 80 -2.02 -1.59 11.59
CA LEU A 80 -2.88 -2.76 11.61
C LEU A 80 -2.27 -3.97 10.88
N LEU A 81 -1.46 -3.75 9.84
CA LEU A 81 -0.72 -4.83 9.13
C LEU A 81 0.45 -5.39 9.96
N LEU A 82 1.13 -4.54 10.73
CA LEU A 82 2.32 -4.95 11.47
C LEU A 82 2.01 -5.91 12.63
N GLY A 83 0.76 -6.02 13.06
CA GLY A 83 0.34 -6.90 14.17
C GLY A 83 1.31 -6.81 15.36
N THR A 84 1.79 -7.97 15.83
CA THR A 84 2.78 -8.10 16.91
C THR A 84 4.20 -8.44 16.44
N ASP A 85 4.47 -8.60 15.14
CA ASP A 85 5.81 -9.02 14.67
C ASP A 85 6.30 -8.29 13.42
N ALA A 86 6.82 -7.09 13.65
CA ALA A 86 7.48 -6.29 12.62
C ALA A 86 8.69 -6.97 11.95
N LYS A 87 9.40 -7.86 12.65
CA LYS A 87 10.55 -8.58 12.06
C LYS A 87 10.10 -9.57 10.99
N TYR A 88 8.88 -10.08 11.11
CA TYR A 88 8.34 -10.99 10.12
C TYR A 88 7.96 -10.27 8.83
N TRP A 89 7.32 -9.10 8.92
CA TRP A 89 7.08 -8.24 7.77
C TRP A 89 8.38 -7.92 7.04
N GLU A 90 9.42 -7.47 7.77
CA GLU A 90 10.73 -7.17 7.19
C GLU A 90 11.27 -8.36 6.38
N LYS A 91 11.27 -9.58 6.96
CA LYS A 91 11.71 -10.80 6.27
C LYS A 91 10.88 -11.17 5.03
N LEU A 92 9.57 -10.91 5.04
CA LEU A 92 8.73 -11.17 3.86
C LEU A 92 9.10 -10.21 2.74
N THR A 93 9.24 -8.93 3.09
CA THR A 93 9.48 -7.86 2.13
C THR A 93 10.86 -7.88 1.50
N GLU A 94 11.84 -8.57 2.10
CA GLU A 94 13.15 -8.85 1.48
C GLU A 94 13.03 -9.64 0.17
N GLN A 95 11.94 -10.39 -0.02
CA GLN A 95 11.69 -11.20 -1.22
C GLN A 95 10.84 -10.45 -2.27
N ALA A 96 10.35 -9.25 -1.96
CA ALA A 96 9.50 -8.47 -2.85
C ALA A 96 10.29 -7.90 -4.04
N THR A 97 9.77 -8.10 -5.24
CA THR A 97 10.31 -7.48 -6.45
C THR A 97 9.90 -6.01 -6.55
N ALA A 98 10.50 -5.28 -7.49
CA ALA A 98 10.09 -3.90 -7.77
C ALA A 98 8.61 -3.82 -8.22
N GLU A 99 8.14 -4.80 -8.98
CA GLU A 99 6.74 -4.86 -9.43
C GLU A 99 5.77 -5.12 -8.27
N ASP A 100 6.16 -5.97 -7.32
CA ASP A 100 5.38 -6.22 -6.11
C ASP A 100 5.23 -4.94 -5.29
N TRP A 101 6.33 -4.18 -5.13
CA TRP A 101 6.28 -2.90 -4.43
C TRP A 101 5.38 -1.89 -5.10
N LEU A 102 5.47 -1.76 -6.43
CA LEU A 102 4.58 -0.88 -7.20
C LEU A 102 3.11 -1.27 -7.02
N ALA A 103 2.81 -2.57 -6.93
CA ALA A 103 1.46 -3.05 -6.71
C ALA A 103 0.98 -2.75 -5.26
N ILE A 104 1.79 -3.01 -4.25
CA ILE A 104 1.45 -2.69 -2.85
C ILE A 104 1.27 -1.18 -2.68
N ASP A 105 2.18 -0.36 -3.21
CA ASP A 105 2.08 1.10 -3.12
C ASP A 105 0.73 1.59 -3.70
N LYS A 106 0.26 1.00 -4.80
CA LYS A 106 -1.07 1.30 -5.38
C LYS A 106 -2.23 0.78 -4.53
N ILE A 107 -2.14 -0.42 -3.96
CA ILE A 107 -3.18 -0.97 -3.08
C ILE A 107 -3.29 -0.13 -1.80
N MET A 108 -2.16 0.29 -1.23
CA MET A 108 -2.12 1.23 -0.10
C MET A 108 -2.81 2.53 -0.46
N LEU A 109 -2.55 3.10 -1.64
CA LEU A 109 -3.24 4.29 -2.12
C LEU A 109 -4.76 4.09 -2.15
N TYR A 110 -5.27 2.91 -2.53
CA TYR A 110 -6.71 2.62 -2.50
C TYR A 110 -7.31 2.69 -1.11
N THR A 111 -6.59 2.24 -0.09
CA THR A 111 -7.04 2.36 1.32
C THR A 111 -7.15 3.82 1.78
N LEU A 112 -6.40 4.73 1.17
CA LEU A 112 -6.40 6.16 1.51
C LEU A 112 -7.46 6.95 0.76
N THR A 113 -7.83 6.49 -0.44
CA THR A 113 -8.61 7.27 -1.41
C THR A 113 -10.01 6.73 -1.65
N ILE A 114 -10.26 5.45 -1.39
CA ILE A 114 -11.54 4.80 -1.62
C ILE A 114 -12.19 4.47 -0.27
N PRO A 115 -13.34 5.07 0.06
CA PRO A 115 -14.04 4.79 1.32
C PRO A 115 -14.36 3.31 1.51
N GLY A 116 -14.26 2.83 2.74
CA GLY A 116 -14.54 1.44 3.12
C GLY A 116 -13.41 0.46 2.80
N SER A 117 -12.39 0.87 2.05
CA SER A 117 -11.22 0.05 1.74
C SER A 117 -10.33 -0.15 2.97
N LYS A 118 -9.90 -1.39 3.18
CA LYS A 118 -9.01 -1.79 4.27
C LYS A 118 -7.97 -2.77 3.76
N ILE A 119 -6.89 -2.90 4.52
CA ILE A 119 -5.87 -3.91 4.32
C ILE A 119 -5.62 -4.64 5.62
N PHE A 120 -5.28 -5.91 5.48
CA PHE A 120 -5.04 -6.81 6.58
C PHE A 120 -3.87 -7.74 6.27
N PHE A 121 -3.27 -8.23 7.34
CA PHE A 121 -2.27 -9.27 7.29
C PHE A 121 -2.74 -10.39 8.21
N ALA A 122 -2.88 -11.60 7.67
CA ALA A 122 -3.20 -12.77 8.47
C ALA A 122 -1.96 -13.67 8.53
N ASP A 123 -1.56 -14.05 9.74
CA ASP A 123 -0.41 -14.90 10.06
C ASP A 123 -0.83 -16.05 10.97
N GLU A 124 -0.13 -17.19 10.89
CA GLU A 124 -0.36 -18.38 11.70
C GLU A 124 -0.34 -18.10 13.22
N ARG A 125 0.44 -17.10 13.66
CA ARG A 125 0.59 -16.71 15.07
C ARG A 125 -0.54 -15.81 15.60
N ILE A 126 -1.30 -15.18 14.69
CA ILE A 126 -2.48 -14.37 15.02
C ILE A 126 -3.73 -15.25 14.96
N ILE A 127 -3.69 -16.38 14.25
CA ILE A 127 -4.77 -17.34 14.16
C ILE A 127 -4.76 -18.28 15.37
N GLY A 128 -5.30 -17.78 16.49
CA GLY A 128 -5.95 -18.64 17.46
C GLY A 128 -7.23 -19.24 16.87
N LYS A 129 -7.66 -20.41 17.36
CA LYS A 129 -8.85 -21.16 16.91
C LYS A 129 -10.15 -20.31 16.83
N THR A 130 -10.22 -19.22 17.60
CA THR A 130 -11.31 -18.23 17.61
C THR A 130 -11.25 -17.18 16.47
N VAL A 131 -10.08 -16.94 15.88
CA VAL A 131 -9.88 -15.97 14.80
C VAL A 131 -10.12 -16.59 13.43
N ALA A 132 -9.97 -17.90 13.24
CA ALA A 132 -10.40 -18.57 12.02
C ALA A 132 -11.92 -18.39 11.78
N GLU A 133 -12.73 -18.52 12.84
CA GLU A 133 -14.18 -18.26 12.79
C GLU A 133 -14.48 -16.77 12.57
N SER A 134 -13.75 -15.87 13.26
CA SER A 134 -13.90 -14.43 13.04
C SER A 134 -13.40 -13.97 11.68
N ALA A 135 -12.41 -14.64 11.09
CA ALA A 135 -11.86 -14.38 9.76
C ALA A 135 -12.81 -14.91 8.68
N ILE A 136 -13.42 -16.07 8.89
CA ILE A 136 -14.47 -16.61 8.03
C ILE A 136 -15.72 -15.72 8.07
N GLU A 137 -16.17 -15.30 9.26
CA GLU A 137 -17.30 -14.37 9.41
C GLU A 137 -17.02 -12.96 8.87
N ARG A 138 -15.76 -12.49 8.92
CA ARG A 138 -15.41 -11.10 8.62
C ARG A 138 -14.83 -10.88 7.23
N PHE A 139 -14.12 -11.86 6.66
CA PHE A 139 -13.49 -11.75 5.34
C PHE A 139 -14.29 -12.47 4.25
N GLY A 140 -15.28 -13.30 4.59
CA GLY A 140 -16.17 -13.97 3.61
C GLY A 140 -15.44 -14.93 2.65
N CYS A 141 -14.18 -15.22 2.91
CA CYS A 141 -13.33 -16.12 2.14
C CYS A 141 -12.69 -17.12 3.11
N CYS A 142 -12.84 -18.42 2.81
CA CYS A 142 -12.06 -19.45 3.49
C CYS A 142 -10.58 -19.18 3.21
N ILE A 143 -9.79 -18.92 4.25
CA ILE A 143 -8.39 -19.37 4.26
C ILE A 143 -8.47 -20.79 4.83
N PRO A 144 -8.54 -21.83 3.96
CA PRO A 144 -8.94 -23.16 4.41
C PRO A 144 -7.84 -23.86 5.20
N GLU A 145 -6.59 -23.41 5.07
CA GLU A 145 -5.43 -24.08 5.64
C GLU A 145 -4.41 -23.08 6.22
N ALA A 146 -3.92 -23.36 7.44
CA ALA A 146 -2.88 -22.55 8.09
C ALA A 146 -1.54 -22.56 7.35
N SER A 147 -1.30 -23.58 6.51
CA SER A 147 -0.15 -23.70 5.60
C SER A 147 -0.09 -22.58 4.56
N LEU A 148 -1.22 -21.96 4.23
CA LEU A 148 -1.32 -20.89 3.23
C LEU A 148 -1.04 -19.50 3.86
N LEU A 149 -0.67 -19.45 5.14
CA LEU A 149 -0.30 -18.22 5.81
C LEU A 149 1.20 -17.95 5.64
N PRO A 150 1.61 -16.68 5.57
CA PRO A 150 0.78 -15.50 5.79
C PRO A 150 0.15 -14.97 4.49
N VAL A 151 -0.93 -14.21 4.63
CA VAL A 151 -1.60 -13.55 3.51
C VAL A 151 -1.75 -12.05 3.71
N PHE A 152 -1.59 -11.29 2.63
CA PHE A 152 -2.01 -9.89 2.54
C PHE A 152 -3.42 -9.84 1.95
N ILE A 153 -4.31 -9.09 2.58
CA ILE A 153 -5.70 -8.96 2.15
C ILE A 153 -6.00 -7.49 1.94
N PHE A 154 -6.56 -7.13 0.80
CA PHE A 154 -7.31 -5.90 0.61
C PHE A 154 -8.80 -6.24 0.59
N GLU A 155 -9.62 -5.42 1.23
CA GLU A 155 -11.07 -5.58 1.29
C GLU A 155 -11.75 -4.24 1.06
N ASN A 156 -12.81 -4.23 0.26
CA ASN A 156 -13.83 -3.19 0.27
C ASN A 156 -15.21 -3.85 0.39
N ALA A 157 -15.70 -3.97 1.63
CA ALA A 157 -16.97 -4.62 1.93
C ALA A 157 -18.17 -3.95 1.23
N SER A 158 -18.14 -2.63 1.08
CA SER A 158 -19.23 -1.87 0.43
C SER A 158 -19.36 -2.18 -1.06
N LEU A 159 -18.24 -2.50 -1.71
CA LEU A 159 -18.17 -2.85 -3.14
C LEU A 159 -18.06 -4.36 -3.37
N GLY A 160 -18.12 -5.17 -2.32
CA GLY A 160 -18.02 -6.63 -2.43
C GLY A 160 -16.73 -7.11 -3.09
N LEU A 161 -15.59 -6.43 -2.88
CA LEU A 161 -14.31 -6.76 -3.50
C LEU A 161 -13.23 -7.14 -2.49
N ASN A 162 -12.61 -8.30 -2.67
CA ASN A 162 -11.46 -8.74 -1.88
C ASN A 162 -10.30 -9.15 -2.80
N LEU A 163 -9.08 -8.74 -2.46
CA LEU A 163 -7.84 -9.27 -3.03
C LEU A 163 -7.08 -9.98 -1.91
N ILE A 164 -6.75 -11.25 -2.12
CA ILE A 164 -5.97 -12.07 -1.21
C ILE A 164 -4.66 -12.42 -1.90
N SER A 165 -3.54 -12.18 -1.24
CA SER A 165 -2.20 -12.43 -1.75
C SER A 165 -1.45 -13.31 -0.77
N TYR A 166 -1.18 -14.55 -1.18
CA TYR A 166 -0.49 -15.54 -0.38
C TYR A 166 1.01 -15.31 -0.46
N PHE A 167 1.65 -15.04 0.67
CA PHE A 167 3.10 -14.91 0.71
C PHE A 167 3.73 -16.29 0.77
N LYS A 168 4.76 -16.48 -0.07
CA LYS A 168 5.59 -17.69 -0.09
C LYS A 168 4.87 -18.96 -0.54
N ASP A 169 3.76 -18.83 -1.26
CA ASP A 169 3.15 -19.96 -1.96
C ASP A 169 3.33 -19.82 -3.48
N PRO A 170 3.96 -20.75 -4.19
CA PRO A 170 4.93 -21.76 -3.75
C PRO A 170 6.38 -21.21 -3.77
N ASP A 171 6.77 -20.41 -2.77
CA ASP A 171 8.08 -19.76 -2.58
C ASP A 171 8.42 -18.51 -3.46
N ARG A 172 7.53 -17.52 -3.51
CA ARG A 172 7.85 -16.11 -3.85
C ARG A 172 6.97 -15.11 -3.07
N PHE A 173 7.36 -13.83 -3.04
CA PHE A 173 6.52 -12.78 -2.46
C PHE A 173 5.20 -12.65 -3.24
N ALA A 174 4.06 -12.75 -2.54
CA ALA A 174 2.72 -12.75 -3.14
C ALA A 174 2.58 -13.73 -4.31
N GLY A 175 2.93 -15.00 -4.08
CA GLY A 175 3.10 -15.98 -5.14
C GLY A 175 1.80 -16.55 -5.74
N GLU A 176 0.72 -16.53 -4.97
CA GLU A 176 -0.64 -16.73 -5.46
C GLU A 176 -1.50 -15.51 -5.07
N ASN A 177 -2.34 -15.05 -6.00
CA ASN A 177 -3.21 -13.89 -5.78
C ASN A 177 -4.61 -14.20 -6.27
N LEU A 178 -5.61 -13.99 -5.41
CA LEU A 178 -7.02 -14.24 -5.71
C LEU A 178 -7.81 -12.94 -5.58
N LEU A 179 -8.55 -12.59 -6.62
CA LEU A 179 -9.48 -11.46 -6.63
C LEU A 179 -10.91 -12.00 -6.59
N GLN A 180 -11.59 -11.77 -5.47
CA GLN A 180 -13.00 -12.13 -5.28
C GLN A 180 -13.90 -10.93 -5.57
N ASP A 181 -14.93 -11.16 -6.36
CA ASP A 181 -16.05 -10.26 -6.61
C ASP A 181 -17.36 -10.91 -6.15
N HIS A 182 -17.86 -10.45 -5.00
CA HIS A 182 -19.05 -11.00 -4.35
C HIS A 182 -20.34 -10.64 -5.07
N HIS A 183 -20.36 -9.58 -5.88
CA HIS A 183 -21.55 -9.22 -6.65
C HIS A 183 -21.76 -10.13 -7.85
N LEU A 184 -20.67 -10.71 -8.37
CA LEU A 184 -20.68 -11.60 -9.53
C LEU A 184 -20.50 -13.09 -9.16
N ASP A 185 -20.26 -13.40 -7.88
CA ASP A 185 -19.87 -14.74 -7.41
C ASP A 185 -18.66 -15.29 -8.20
N GLN A 186 -17.64 -14.45 -8.39
CA GLN A 186 -16.46 -14.77 -9.19
C GLN A 186 -15.19 -14.66 -8.37
N CYS A 187 -14.31 -15.67 -8.53
CA CYS A 187 -12.95 -15.66 -8.00
C CYS A 187 -11.97 -15.79 -9.16
N GLU A 188 -11.07 -14.81 -9.30
CA GLU A 188 -10.04 -14.77 -10.34
C GLU A 188 -8.66 -15.02 -9.74
N ALA A 189 -8.02 -16.12 -10.12
CA ALA A 189 -6.61 -16.34 -9.83
C ALA A 189 -5.72 -15.51 -10.76
N CYS A 190 -4.73 -14.83 -10.18
CA CYS A 190 -3.81 -13.94 -10.86
C CYS A 190 -2.36 -14.38 -10.62
N ASP A 191 -1.59 -14.47 -11.70
CA ASP A 191 -0.21 -14.97 -11.68
C ASP A 191 0.79 -14.02 -10.98
N SER A 192 0.37 -12.79 -10.65
CA SER A 192 1.20 -11.82 -9.92
C SER A 192 0.35 -10.81 -9.17
N LEU A 193 0.94 -10.20 -8.14
CA LEU A 193 0.32 -9.12 -7.38
C LEU A 193 0.06 -7.89 -8.27
N TYR A 194 0.96 -7.62 -9.22
CA TYR A 194 0.78 -6.55 -10.19
C TYR A 194 -0.47 -6.74 -11.05
N LEU A 195 -0.68 -7.95 -11.59
CA LEU A 195 -1.87 -8.25 -12.39
C LEU A 195 -3.13 -8.19 -11.53
N ALA A 196 -3.09 -8.75 -10.32
CA ALA A 196 -4.20 -8.73 -9.38
C ALA A 196 -4.59 -7.29 -9.00
N GLN A 197 -3.61 -6.43 -8.72
CA GLN A 197 -3.81 -5.00 -8.48
C GLN A 197 -4.45 -4.29 -9.68
N ALA A 198 -3.98 -4.57 -10.90
CA ALA A 198 -4.56 -3.98 -12.11
C ALA A 198 -6.02 -4.39 -12.31
N ARG A 199 -6.35 -5.67 -12.08
CA ARG A 199 -7.72 -6.19 -12.14
C ARG A 199 -8.60 -5.58 -11.05
N LEU A 200 -8.09 -5.51 -9.82
CA LEU A 200 -8.75 -4.84 -8.70
C LEU A 200 -9.09 -3.39 -9.05
N LYS A 201 -8.14 -2.64 -9.64
CA LYS A 201 -8.37 -1.26 -10.09
C LYS A 201 -9.56 -1.17 -11.05
N LEU A 202 -9.62 -2.05 -12.06
CA LEU A 202 -10.69 -2.04 -13.05
C LEU A 202 -12.06 -2.26 -12.41
N LYS A 203 -12.16 -3.18 -11.44
CA LYS A 203 -13.40 -3.43 -10.71
C LYS A 203 -13.78 -2.28 -9.78
N LEU A 204 -12.80 -1.71 -9.05
CA LEU A 204 -13.01 -0.53 -8.22
C LEU A 204 -13.53 0.65 -9.05
N ASP A 205 -12.88 0.96 -10.17
CA ASP A 205 -13.30 2.03 -11.07
C ASP A 205 -14.73 1.77 -11.60
N HIS A 206 -15.04 0.52 -11.97
CA HIS A 206 -16.37 0.14 -12.45
C HIS A 206 -17.48 0.40 -11.42
N TYR A 207 -17.28 -0.01 -10.17
CA TYR A 207 -18.29 0.16 -9.13
C TYR A 207 -18.37 1.62 -8.65
N LEU A 208 -17.25 2.33 -8.58
CA LEU A 208 -17.24 3.76 -8.22
C LEU A 208 -17.91 4.64 -9.28
N GLN A 209 -17.90 4.25 -10.56
CA GLN A 209 -18.65 4.95 -11.61
C GLN A 209 -20.16 4.67 -11.57
N LYS A 210 -20.58 3.58 -10.93
CA LYS A 210 -21.98 3.17 -10.79
C LYS A 210 -22.64 3.65 -9.49
N ALA A 211 -21.83 4.06 -8.50
CA ALA A 211 -22.26 4.56 -7.20
C ALA A 211 -22.65 6.04 -7.26
#